data_AF-A0A2N7DDK8-F1
#
_entry.id   AF-A0A2N7DDK8-F1
#
_cell.length_a   1.000
_cell.length_b   1.000
_cell.length_c   1.000
_cell.angle_alpha   90.00
_cell.angle_beta   90.00
_cell.angle_gamma   90.00
#
_symmetry.space_group_name_H-M   'P 1'
#
loop_
_entity.id
_entity.type
_entity.pdbx_description
1 polymer ?
#
loop_
_entity_poly.entity_id
_entity_poly.type
_entity_poly.pdbx_seq_one_letter_code
_entity_poly.pdbx_strand_id
1 'polypeptide(L)'
;MDLSQNERLTLVKYALNILDGWGASNLQAEAILELSPEQHARMKITPATVAVTPTTMERIHILVEIDGHLRTAFDSSHFINNFINVRSTSNQFNGYAPIEHIERGEISGLQRLKQCAKDLAAAAENESDHSTW
;
A
#
# COMPACT_ATOMS: atom_id res chain seq x y z
N MET A 1 -2.17 9.20 20.03
CA MET A 1 -1.97 10.58 19.57
C MET A 1 -3.05 10.84 18.54
N ASP A 2 -3.93 11.82 18.75
CA ASP A 2 -4.92 12.17 17.73
C ASP A 2 -4.22 13.02 16.65
N LEU A 3 -4.35 12.63 15.39
CA LEU A 3 -3.72 13.30 14.26
C LEU A 3 -4.55 14.51 13.86
N SER A 4 -3.89 15.66 13.71
CA SER A 4 -4.48 16.84 13.10
C SER A 4 -4.94 16.57 11.67
N GLN A 5 -5.87 17.37 11.16
CA GLN A 5 -6.36 17.20 9.79
C GLN A 5 -5.23 17.29 8.75
N ASN A 6 -4.27 18.20 8.93
CA ASN A 6 -3.13 18.35 8.02
C ASN A 6 -2.21 17.12 8.02
N GLU A 7 -2.00 16.48 9.17
CA GLU A 7 -1.24 15.23 9.26
C GLU A 7 -1.98 14.09 8.55
N ARG A 8 -3.29 13.98 8.74
CA ARG A 8 -4.12 12.98 8.02
C ARG A 8 -4.04 13.19 6.51
N LEU A 9 -4.12 14.44 6.03
CA LEU A 9 -4.01 14.76 4.60
C LEU A 9 -2.61 14.45 4.04
N THR A 10 -1.56 14.66 4.83
CA THR A 10 -0.19 14.26 4.46
C THR A 10 -0.11 12.74 4.27
N LEU A 11 -0.71 11.97 5.17
CA LEU A 11 -0.75 10.51 5.07
C LEU A 11 -1.56 10.02 3.87
N VAL A 12 -2.68 10.67 3.54
CA VAL A 12 -3.44 10.35 2.31
C VAL A 12 -2.57 10.59 1.07
N LYS A 13 -1.86 11.72 0.99
CA LYS A 13 -0.95 12.01 -0.13
C LYS A 13 0.17 10.98 -0.24
N TYR A 14 0.73 10.57 0.89
CA TYR A 14 1.75 9.53 0.92
C TYR A 14 1.20 8.19 0.40
N ALA A 15 0.02 7.77 0.85
CA ALA A 15 -0.62 6.55 0.36
C ALA A 15 -0.94 6.61 -1.14
N LEU A 16 -1.42 7.75 -1.64
CA LEU A 16 -1.64 7.96 -3.08
C LEU A 16 -0.33 7.83 -3.88
N ASN A 17 0.79 8.36 -3.36
CA ASN A 17 2.09 8.22 -4.01
C ASN A 17 2.61 6.77 -4.01
N ILE A 18 2.35 5.99 -2.95
CA ILE A 18 2.66 4.56 -2.92
C ILE A 18 1.90 3.84 -4.05
N LEU A 19 0.59 4.06 -4.12
CA LEU A 19 -0.29 3.42 -5.10
C LEU A 19 0.09 3.83 -6.54
N ASP A 20 0.41 5.10 -6.76
CA ASP A 20 0.92 5.59 -8.05
C ASP A 20 2.25 4.94 -8.41
N GLY A 21 3.17 4.82 -7.44
CA GLY A 21 4.44 4.12 -7.61
C GLY A 21 4.27 2.65 -7.99
N TRP A 22 3.24 1.99 -7.44
CA TRP A 22 2.85 0.63 -7.80
C TRP A 22 2.08 0.53 -9.12
N GLY A 23 1.72 1.64 -9.76
CA GLY A 23 1.00 1.68 -11.04
C GLY A 23 -0.53 1.56 -10.92
N ALA A 24 -1.10 1.80 -9.74
CA ALA A 24 -2.55 1.79 -9.56
C ALA A 24 -3.20 2.96 -10.32
N SER A 25 -4.29 2.68 -11.05
CA SER A 25 -5.12 3.71 -11.65
C SER A 25 -5.87 4.54 -10.59
N ASN A 26 -6.37 5.72 -10.95
CA ASN A 26 -7.18 6.55 -10.05
C ASN A 26 -8.38 5.78 -9.46
N LEU A 27 -9.05 4.96 -10.28
CA LEU A 27 -10.21 4.17 -9.85
C LEU A 27 -9.81 3.10 -8.82
N GLN A 28 -8.67 2.45 -9.02
CA GLN A 28 -8.15 1.47 -8.07
C GLN A 28 -7.72 2.17 -6.77
N ALA A 29 -7.06 3.34 -6.86
CA ALA A 29 -6.66 4.09 -5.68
C ALA A 29 -7.86 4.59 -4.86
N GLU A 30 -8.91 5.07 -5.54
CA GLU A 30 -10.19 5.43 -4.93
C GLU A 30 -10.84 4.26 -4.20
N ALA A 31 -10.91 3.09 -4.87
CA ALA A 31 -11.44 1.87 -4.26
C ALA A 31 -10.62 1.42 -3.06
N ILE A 32 -9.29 1.37 -3.19
CA ILE A 32 -8.35 0.94 -2.15
C ILE A 32 -8.47 1.81 -0.90
N LEU A 33 -8.57 3.13 -1.06
CA LEU A 33 -8.61 4.09 0.05
C LEU A 33 -10.03 4.43 0.53
N GLU A 34 -11.08 3.87 -0.09
CA GLU A 34 -12.48 4.26 0.09
C GLU A 34 -12.70 5.77 -0.08
N LEU A 35 -12.09 6.35 -1.12
CA LEU A 35 -12.30 7.75 -1.50
C LEU A 35 -13.37 7.84 -2.59
N SER A 36 -14.30 8.77 -2.46
CA SER A 36 -15.17 9.13 -3.58
C SER A 36 -14.35 9.85 -4.68
N PRO A 37 -14.78 9.77 -5.96
CA PRO A 37 -14.14 10.52 -7.04
C PRO A 37 -14.05 12.02 -6.74
N GLU A 38 -15.08 12.59 -6.08
CA GLU A 38 -15.10 13.99 -5.65
C GLU A 38 -14.07 14.28 -4.55
N GLN A 39 -13.93 13.38 -3.56
CA GLN A 39 -12.90 13.53 -2.51
C GLN A 39 -11.50 13.46 -3.12
N HIS A 40 -11.27 12.52 -4.03
CA HIS A 40 -9.98 12.37 -4.71
C HIS A 40 -9.66 13.59 -5.59
N ALA A 41 -10.62 14.09 -6.36
CA ALA A 41 -10.46 15.31 -7.15
C ALA A 41 -10.20 16.54 -6.26
N ARG A 42 -10.95 16.70 -5.16
CA ARG A 42 -10.74 17.79 -4.20
C ARG A 42 -9.40 17.70 -3.50
N MET A 43 -8.86 16.50 -3.28
CA MET A 43 -7.53 16.33 -2.71
C MET A 43 -6.43 16.98 -3.57
N LYS A 44 -6.65 17.10 -4.89
CA LYS A 44 -5.72 17.73 -5.84
C LYS A 44 -5.84 19.26 -5.87
N ILE A 45 -7.01 19.81 -5.52
CA ILE A 45 -7.31 21.25 -5.65
C ILE A 45 -7.32 21.95 -4.28
N THR A 46 -8.08 21.43 -3.32
CA THR A 46 -8.32 22.02 -1.99
C THR A 46 -8.25 20.98 -0.86
N PRO A 47 -7.09 20.31 -0.67
CA PRO A 47 -6.94 19.18 0.24
C PRO A 47 -7.35 19.48 1.69
N ALA A 48 -7.08 20.69 2.19
CA ALA A 48 -7.41 21.12 3.55
C ALA A 48 -8.90 20.98 3.92
N THR A 49 -9.78 20.88 2.92
CA THR A 49 -11.24 20.83 3.11
C THR A 49 -11.82 19.41 2.99
N VAL A 50 -10.97 18.41 2.71
CA VAL A 50 -11.39 17.01 2.58
C VAL A 50 -11.42 16.38 3.97
N ALA A 51 -12.57 15.83 4.35
CA ALA A 51 -12.70 15.03 5.56
C ALA A 51 -12.11 13.64 5.31
N VAL A 52 -11.20 13.21 6.19
CA VAL A 52 -10.61 11.87 6.15
C VAL A 52 -11.30 11.03 7.21
N THR A 53 -11.98 9.97 6.76
CA THR A 53 -12.74 9.08 7.65
C THR A 53 -11.80 8.16 8.43
N PRO A 54 -12.25 7.60 9.58
CA PRO A 54 -11.50 6.57 10.28
C PRO A 54 -11.19 5.34 9.41
N THR A 55 -12.11 4.93 8.54
CA THR A 55 -11.93 3.76 7.65
C THR A 55 -10.85 4.01 6.60
N THR A 56 -10.81 5.21 6.01
CA THR A 56 -9.73 5.62 5.11
C THR A 56 -8.39 5.64 5.85
N MET A 57 -8.35 6.15 7.09
CA MET A 57 -7.12 6.17 7.90
C MET A 57 -6.59 4.77 8.21
N GLU A 58 -7.47 3.82 8.51
CA GLU A 58 -7.09 2.42 8.73
C GLU A 58 -6.44 1.80 7.48
N ARG A 59 -7.04 2.05 6.30
CA ARG A 59 -6.48 1.58 5.01
C ARG A 59 -5.14 2.20 4.69
N ILE A 60 -5.00 3.50 4.95
CA ILE A 60 -3.72 4.21 4.79
C ILE A 60 -2.67 3.60 5.70
N HIS A 61 -3.00 3.32 6.95
CA HIS A 61 -2.07 2.69 7.89
C HIS A 61 -1.59 1.33 7.35
N ILE A 62 -2.50 0.49 6.86
CA ILE A 62 -2.16 -0.81 6.26
C ILE A 62 -1.24 -0.64 5.05
N LEU A 63 -1.52 0.31 4.15
CA LEU A 63 -0.66 0.58 2.98
C LEU A 63 0.74 1.06 3.37
N VAL A 64 0.84 1.94 4.37
CA VAL A 64 2.13 2.41 4.89
C VAL A 64 2.93 1.24 5.47
N GLU A 65 2.28 0.33 6.20
CA GLU A 65 2.94 -0.88 6.70
C GLU A 65 3.38 -1.81 5.57
N ILE A 66 2.56 -2.00 4.51
CA ILE A 66 2.94 -2.78 3.33
C ILE A 66 4.19 -2.17 2.68
N ASP A 67 4.19 -0.88 2.38
CA ASP A 67 5.34 -0.18 1.77
C ASP A 67 6.60 -0.29 2.65
N GLY A 68 6.45 -0.14 3.97
CA GLY A 68 7.54 -0.32 4.93
C GLY A 68 8.16 -1.73 4.87
N HIS A 69 7.34 -2.78 4.95
CA HIS A 69 7.84 -4.16 4.86
C HIS A 69 8.46 -4.47 3.50
N LEU A 70 7.88 -3.98 2.40
CA LEU A 70 8.46 -4.19 1.06
C LEU A 70 9.82 -3.49 0.91
N ARG A 71 10.00 -2.30 1.48
CA ARG A 71 11.29 -1.62 1.50
C ARG A 71 12.34 -2.32 2.35
N THR A 72 11.93 -3.06 3.38
CA THR A 72 12.84 -3.96 4.12
C THR A 72 13.19 -5.19 3.30
N ALA A 73 12.24 -5.75 2.58
CA ALA A 73 12.42 -6.98 1.82
C ALA A 73 13.18 -6.81 0.49
N PHE A 74 13.17 -5.62 -0.10
CA PHE A 74 13.69 -5.36 -1.44
C PHE A 74 14.63 -4.16 -1.49
N ASP A 75 15.77 -4.33 -2.17
CA ASP A 75 16.82 -3.30 -2.29
C ASP A 75 16.43 -2.07 -3.10
N SER A 76 15.37 -2.15 -3.92
CA SER A 76 14.96 -1.03 -4.77
C SER A 76 13.49 -1.04 -5.13
N SER A 77 12.97 0.15 -5.46
CA SER A 77 11.59 0.33 -5.94
C SER A 77 11.29 -0.46 -7.21
N HIS A 78 12.30 -0.73 -8.05
CA HIS A 78 12.14 -1.58 -9.24
C HIS A 78 11.71 -3.01 -8.85
N PHE A 79 12.34 -3.60 -7.84
CA PHE A 79 11.98 -4.96 -7.38
C PHE A 79 10.62 -4.99 -6.68
N ILE A 80 10.30 -3.95 -5.90
CA ILE A 80 8.97 -3.80 -5.31
C ILE A 80 7.90 -3.74 -6.41
N ASN A 81 8.10 -2.91 -7.43
CA ASN A 81 7.14 -2.77 -8.52
C ASN A 81 6.99 -4.07 -9.32
N ASN A 82 8.09 -4.77 -9.56
CA ASN A 82 8.07 -6.08 -10.20
C ASN A 82 7.26 -7.09 -9.37
N PHE A 83 7.49 -7.16 -8.06
CA PHE A 83 6.73 -8.02 -7.16
C PHE A 83 5.24 -7.68 -7.17
N ILE A 84 4.88 -6.40 -7.06
CA ILE A 84 3.49 -5.93 -6.96
C ILE A 84 2.69 -6.18 -8.26
N ASN A 85 3.33 -6.03 -9.42
CA ASN A 85 2.64 -6.04 -10.72
C ASN A 85 2.78 -7.36 -11.50
N VAL A 86 3.74 -8.21 -11.18
CA VAL A 86 3.92 -9.47 -11.91
C VAL A 86 3.06 -10.55 -11.29
N ARG A 87 2.30 -11.24 -12.16
CA ARG A 87 1.53 -12.41 -11.79
C ARG A 87 2.48 -13.50 -11.27
N SER A 88 2.32 -13.85 -10.01
CA SER A 88 3.12 -14.88 -9.37
C SER A 88 2.48 -16.24 -9.59
N THR A 89 3.26 -17.23 -10.02
CA THR A 89 2.83 -18.64 -10.02
C THR A 89 2.83 -19.27 -8.63
N SER A 90 3.20 -18.51 -7.60
CA SER A 90 3.16 -18.98 -6.21
C SER A 90 1.72 -19.11 -5.72
N ASN A 91 1.51 -20.09 -4.84
CA ASN A 91 0.19 -20.40 -4.29
C ASN A 91 -0.38 -19.27 -3.39
N GLN A 92 0.43 -18.28 -3.01
CA GLN A 92 0.01 -17.17 -2.13
C GLN A 92 -1.03 -16.25 -2.79
N PHE A 93 -0.91 -16.04 -4.10
CA PHE A 93 -1.79 -15.13 -4.86
C PHE A 93 -2.61 -15.83 -5.95
N ASN A 94 -2.66 -17.17 -5.93
CA ASN A 94 -3.45 -17.99 -6.86
C ASN A 94 -3.22 -17.64 -8.36
N GLY A 95 -1.99 -17.31 -8.75
CA GLY A 95 -1.68 -16.95 -10.13
C GLY A 95 -1.90 -15.48 -10.51
N TYR A 96 -2.41 -14.65 -9.59
CA TYR A 96 -2.61 -13.22 -9.80
C TYR A 96 -1.46 -12.40 -9.21
N ALA A 97 -1.30 -11.17 -9.70
CA ALA A 97 -0.38 -10.20 -9.15
C ALA A 97 -0.92 -9.65 -7.82
N PRO A 98 -0.05 -9.30 -6.86
CA PRO A 98 -0.48 -8.71 -5.59
C PRO A 98 -1.46 -7.54 -5.71
N ILE A 99 -1.25 -6.64 -6.70
CA ILE A 99 -2.15 -5.50 -6.92
C ILE A 99 -3.57 -5.91 -7.31
N GLU A 100 -3.73 -7.02 -8.05
CA GLU A 100 -5.04 -7.54 -8.48
C GLU A 100 -5.89 -8.03 -7.29
N HIS A 101 -5.29 -8.28 -6.12
CA HIS A 101 -6.03 -8.64 -4.89
C HIS A 101 -6.56 -7.43 -4.14
N ILE A 102 -5.94 -6.25 -4.30
CA ILE A 102 -6.32 -5.04 -3.58
C ILE A 102 -7.11 -4.06 -4.45
N GLU A 103 -7.07 -4.21 -5.77
CA GLU A 103 -7.62 -3.24 -6.74
C GLU A 103 -9.11 -2.91 -6.55
N ARG A 104 -9.88 -3.82 -5.95
CA ARG A 104 -11.32 -3.65 -5.66
C ARG A 104 -11.58 -2.99 -4.31
N GLY A 105 -10.54 -2.69 -3.56
CA GLY A 105 -10.61 -2.12 -2.23
C GLY A 105 -11.06 -3.10 -1.15
N GLU A 106 -10.99 -4.41 -1.36
CA GLU A 106 -11.35 -5.38 -0.33
C GLU A 106 -10.32 -5.38 0.81
N ILE A 107 -10.77 -5.16 2.05
CA ILE A 107 -9.88 -5.09 3.22
C ILE A 107 -9.12 -6.41 3.46
N SER A 108 -9.75 -7.55 3.12
CA SER A 108 -9.13 -8.88 3.17
C SER A 108 -7.94 -9.00 2.21
N GLY A 109 -8.02 -8.40 1.03
CA GLY A 109 -6.93 -8.32 0.06
C GLY A 109 -5.76 -7.51 0.62
N LEU A 110 -6.04 -6.34 1.20
CA LEU A 110 -5.02 -5.49 1.83
C LEU A 110 -4.32 -6.21 2.99
N GLN A 111 -5.07 -6.88 3.87
CA GLN A 111 -4.51 -7.65 4.98
C GLN A 111 -3.65 -8.83 4.49
N ARG A 112 -4.09 -9.53 3.44
CA ARG A 112 -3.30 -10.61 2.82
C ARG A 112 -1.98 -10.08 2.28
N LEU A 113 -2.00 -8.95 1.55
CA LEU A 113 -0.79 -8.34 1.02
C LEU A 113 0.14 -7.86 2.14
N LYS A 114 -0.41 -7.25 3.19
CA LYS A 114 0.36 -6.87 4.39
C LYS A 114 1.06 -8.07 5.01
N GLN A 115 0.37 -9.19 5.18
CA GLN A 115 0.98 -10.39 5.76
C GLN A 115 2.09 -10.93 4.86
N CYS A 116 1.86 -11.00 3.55
CA CYS A 116 2.89 -11.44 2.60
C CYS A 116 4.13 -10.55 2.63
N ALA A 117 3.95 -9.22 2.62
CA ALA A 117 5.06 -8.26 2.70
C ALA A 117 5.85 -8.43 4.00
N LYS A 118 5.15 -8.64 5.13
CA LYS A 118 5.78 -8.91 6.42
C LYS A 118 6.60 -10.20 6.42
N ASP A 119 6.07 -11.28 5.83
CA ASP A 119 6.79 -12.56 5.74
C ASP A 119 8.06 -12.43 4.86
N LEU A 120 7.99 -11.65 3.78
CA LEU A 120 9.15 -11.34 2.93
C LEU A 120 10.21 -10.54 3.69
N ALA A 121 9.80 -9.52 4.46
CA ALA A 121 10.72 -8.73 5.28
C ALA A 121 11.43 -9.62 6.32
N ALA A 122 10.69 -10.48 7.01
CA ALA A 122 11.25 -11.41 7.99
C ALA A 122 12.22 -12.42 7.35
N ALA A 123 11.94 -12.89 6.13
CA ALA A 123 12.86 -13.77 5.39
C ALA A 123 14.18 -13.05 5.04
N ALA A 124 14.11 -11.80 4.56
CA ALA A 124 15.28 -11.01 4.21
C ALA A 124 16.19 -10.70 5.42
N GLU A 125 15.60 -10.44 6.60
CA GLU A 125 16.36 -10.24 7.84
C GLU A 125 17.11 -11.51 8.27
N ASN A 126 16.47 -12.69 8.17
CA ASN A 126 17.11 -13.96 8.51
C ASN A 126 18.26 -14.34 7.56
N GLU A 127 18.17 -13.99 6.27
CA GLU A 127 19.25 -14.22 5.30
C GLU A 127 20.45 -13.27 5.53
N SER A 128 20.20 -12.07 6.04
CA SER A 128 21.22 -11.08 6.37
C SER A 128 22.06 -11.51 7.59
N ASP A 129 21.42 -12.08 8.61
CA ASP A 129 22.10 -12.57 9.83
C ASP A 129 23.04 -13.76 9.56
N HIS A 130 22.77 -14.56 8.53
CA HIS A 130 23.61 -15.69 8.14
C HIS A 130 24.82 -15.32 7.27
N SER A 131 24.95 -14.05 6.86
CA SER A 131 26.08 -13.57 6.03
C SER A 131 27.21 -12.93 6.84
N THR A 132 27.02 -12.74 8.15
CA THR A 132 28.06 -12.27 9.08
C THR A 132 28.80 -13.47 9.69
N TRP A 133 29.91 -13.85 9.05
CA TRP A 133 30.97 -14.68 9.65
C TRP A 133 31.91 -13.82 10.51
#